data_AF-A0A920NZL1-F1
#
_entry.id   AF-A0A920NZL1-F1
#
_cell.length_a   1.000
_cell.length_b   1.000
_cell.length_c   1.000
_cell.angle_alpha   90.00
_cell.angle_beta   90.00
_cell.angle_gamma   90.00
#
_symmetry.space_group_name_H-M   'P 1'
#
loop_
_entity.id
_entity.type
_entity.pdbx_description
1 polymer ?
#
loop_
_entity_poly.entity_id
_entity_poly.type
_entity_poly.pdbx_seq_one_letter_code
_entity_poly.pdbx_strand_id
1 'polypeptide(L)' 'MVWDNVSLSIEEGETFVCMGLSGSGKSTLIRHINRLIDPTSGEVSVEGTKSYES' A
#
# COMPACT_ATOMS: atom_id res chain seq x y z
N MET A 1 11.46 2.68 -10.04
CA MET A 1 10.58 1.95 -9.10
C MET A 1 10.18 0.67 -9.80
N VAL A 2 10.48 -0.51 -9.24
CA VAL A 2 10.28 -1.82 -9.91
C VAL A 2 9.08 -2.54 -9.26
N TRP A 3 7.90 -1.93 -9.35
CA TRP A 3 6.67 -2.58 -8.91
C TRP A 3 5.72 -2.59 -10.11
N ASP A 4 5.53 -3.76 -10.70
CA ASP A 4 4.51 -3.99 -11.72
C ASP A 4 3.27 -4.57 -11.05
N ASN A 5 2.25 -3.74 -10.88
CA ASN A 5 0.88 -4.15 -10.54
C ASN A 5 0.73 -5.02 -9.27
N VAL A 6 1.16 -4.51 -8.12
CA VAL A 6 0.96 -5.19 -6.83
C VAL A 6 -0.47 -5.03 -6.34
N SER A 7 -1.12 -6.13 -6.00
CA SER A 7 -2.41 -6.15 -5.30
C SER A 7 -2.25 -6.77 -3.92
N LEU A 8 -2.77 -6.11 -2.90
CA LEU A 8 -2.72 -6.57 -1.51
C LEU A 8 -4.09 -6.34 -0.85
N SER A 9 -4.64 -7.36 -0.22
CA SER A 9 -5.82 -7.32 0.63
C SER A 9 -5.44 -7.80 2.03
N ILE A 10 -5.79 -7.06 3.06
CA ILE A 10 -5.55 -7.41 4.46
C ILE A 10 -6.92 -7.35 5.15
N GLU A 11 -7.34 -8.48 5.71
CA GLU A 11 -8.60 -8.58 6.43
C GLU A 11 -8.47 -8.08 7.88
N GLU A 12 -9.60 -7.76 8.50
CA GLU A 12 -9.63 -7.34 9.90
C GLU A 12 -9.02 -8.42 10.81
N GLY A 13 -8.08 -8.03 11.66
CA GLY A 13 -7.37 -8.94 12.57
C GLY A 13 -6.17 -9.65 11.95
N GLU A 14 -5.89 -9.46 10.66
CA GLU A 14 -4.67 -10.00 10.04
C GLU A 14 -3.44 -9.14 10.36
N THR A 15 -2.31 -9.81 10.60
CA THR A 15 -1.01 -9.15 10.71
C THR A 15 -0.22 -9.35 9.42
N PHE A 16 -0.01 -8.26 8.69
CA PHE A 16 0.81 -8.25 7.48
C PHE A 16 2.25 -7.80 7.79
N VAL A 17 3.24 -8.56 7.30
CA VAL A 17 4.66 -8.23 7.43
C VAL A 17 5.29 -8.03 6.06
N CYS A 18 5.79 -6.83 5.80
CA CYS A 18 6.51 -6.52 4.56
C CYS A 18 8.01 -6.84 4.70
N MET A 19 8.47 -7.94 4.10
CA MET A 19 9.88 -8.38 4.12
C MET A 19 10.57 -8.22 2.76
N GLY A 20 11.91 -8.16 2.74
CA GLY A 20 12.71 -8.02 1.51
C GLY A 20 14.05 -7.31 1.69
N LEU A 21 14.93 -7.40 0.69
CA LEU A 21 16.30 -6.83 0.70
C LEU A 21 16.32 -5.31 0.92
N SER A 22 17.40 -4.77 1.48
CA SER A 22 17.54 -3.31 1.60
C SER A 22 17.39 -2.62 0.24
N GLY A 23 16.68 -1.49 0.19
CA GLY A 23 16.39 -0.78 -1.07
C GLY A 23 15.25 -1.36 -1.92
N SER A 24 14.63 -2.48 -1.54
CA SER A 24 13.56 -3.12 -2.34
C SER A 24 12.22 -2.36 -2.37
N GLY A 25 12.13 -1.18 -1.75
CA GLY A 25 10.91 -0.35 -1.77
C GLY A 25 9.87 -0.62 -0.68
N LYS A 26 10.16 -1.47 0.32
CA LYS A 26 9.25 -1.78 1.45
C LYS A 26 8.75 -0.54 2.18
N SER A 27 9.67 0.35 2.58
CA SER A 27 9.31 1.58 3.29
C SER A 27 8.51 2.55 2.42
N THR A 28 8.63 2.43 1.10
CA THR A 28 7.80 3.19 0.16
C THR A 28 6.40 2.60 0.14
N LEU A 29 6.25 1.26 0.05
CA LEU A 29 4.95 0.57 0.12
C LEU A 29 4.20 0.90 1.42
N ILE A 30 4.87 0.81 2.57
CA ILE A 30 4.27 1.14 3.88
C ILE A 30 3.77 2.58 3.93
N ARG A 31 4.48 3.53 3.30
CA ARG A 31 4.02 4.93 3.22
C ARG A 31 2.77 5.09 2.36
N HIS A 32 2.64 4.34 1.28
CA HIS A 32 1.42 4.35 0.46
C HIS A 32 0.23 3.75 1.21
N ILE A 33 0.43 2.64 1.92
CA ILE A 33 -0.61 2.02 2.77
C ILE A 33 -1.07 2.99 3.87
N ASN A 34 -0.12 3.64 4.55
CA ASN A 34 -0.42 4.65 5.56
C ASN A 34 -0.88 6.00 4.98
N ARG A 35 -1.09 6.11 3.64
CA ARG A 35 -1.48 7.36 2.96
C ARG A 35 -0.55 8.55 3.24
N LEU A 36 0.71 8.29 3.57
CA LEU A 36 1.75 9.31 3.75
C LEU A 36 2.28 9.82 2.41
N ILE A 37 2.10 9.04 1.34
CA ILE A 37 2.44 9.37 -0.04
C ILE A 37 1.35 8.77 -0.93
N ASP A 38 0.81 9.56 -1.86
CA ASP A 38 -0.17 9.06 -2.82
C ASP A 38 0.48 8.24 -3.94
N PRO A 39 -0.13 7.11 -4.35
CA PRO A 39 0.36 6.36 -5.49
C PRO A 39 0.25 7.18 -6.76
N THR A 40 1.28 7.13 -7.60
CA THR A 40 1.24 7.76 -8.93
C THR A 40 0.23 7.08 -9.86
N SER A 41 -0.15 5.84 -9.58
CA SER A 41 -1.16 5.06 -10.30
C SER A 41 -1.72 3.96 -9.39
N GLY A 42 -3.01 3.65 -9.52
CA GLY A 42 -3.69 2.66 -8.68
C GLY A 42 -4.50 3.31 -7.55
N GLU A 43 -5.07 2.48 -6.67
CA GLU A 43 -5.95 2.91 -5.58
C GLU A 43 -5.57 2.18 -4.28
N VAL A 44 -5.67 2.89 -3.14
CA VAL A 44 -5.61 2.30 -1.79
C VAL A 44 -6.94 2.58 -1.09
N SER A 45 -7.66 1.51 -0.75
CA SER A 45 -8.94 1.57 -0.03
C SER A 45 -8.82 0.90 1.34
N VAL A 46 -9.45 1.47 2.36
CA VAL A 46 -9.52 0.91 3.72
C VAL A 46 -11.01 0.74 4.05
N GLU A 47 -11.40 -0.44 4.55
CA GLU A 47 -12.80 -0.76 4.90
C GLU A 47 -13.81 -0.56 3.74
N GLY A 48 -13.37 -0.75 2.49
CA GLY A 48 -14.20 -0.46 1.30
C GLY A 48 -14.54 1.02 1.11
N THR A 49 -14.12 1.89 2.04
CA THR A 49 -14.28 3.33 1.92
C THR A 49 -13.15 3.86 1.07
N LYS A 50 -13.52 4.23 -0.14
CA LYS A 50 -12.61 4.95 -1.00
C LYS A 50 -12.46 6.37 -0.47
N SER A 51 -11.24 6.88 -0.33
CA SER A 51 -11.07 8.28 0.05
C SER A 51 -11.17 9.15 -1.17
N TYR A 52 -12.42 9.45 -1.50
CA TYR A 52 -12.80 10.41 -2.51
C TYR A 52 -13.34 11.57 -1.69
N GLU A 53 -12.49 12.56 -1.43
CA GLU A 53 -12.98 13.92 -1.24
C GLU A 53 -12.59 14.71 -2.50
N SER A 54 -13.66 15.06 -3.23
CA SER A 54 -13.84 16.09 -4.27
C SER A 54 -12.76 16.39 -5.30
#